data_AF-A0A9N6YZV9-F1
#
_entry.id   AF-A0A9N6YZV9-F1
#
_cell.length_a   1.000
_cell.length_b   1.000
_cell.length_c   1.000
_cell.angle_alpha   90.00
_cell.angle_beta   90.00
_cell.angle_gamma   90.00
#
_symmetry.space_group_name_H-M   'P 1'
#
loop_
_entity.id
_entity.type
_entity.pdbx_description
1 polymer ?
#
loop_
_entity_poly.entity_id
_entity_poly.type
_entity_poly.pdbx_seq_one_letter_code
_entity_poly.pdbx_strand_id
1 'polypeptide(L)' 'MMPPIVRRCPECGTTGWSRRFAVVAREGSRRLVECPACAHRFEPIDGPLLD' A
#
# COMPACT_ATOMS: atom_id res chain seq x y z
N MET A 1 -16.72 7.35 8.65
CA MET A 1 -15.31 7.79 8.59
C MET A 1 -14.48 6.65 8.04
N MET A 2 -13.88 6.83 6.87
CA MET A 2 -12.99 5.84 6.25
C MET A 2 -11.66 5.86 7.02
N PRO A 3 -11.13 4.72 7.51
CA PRO A 3 -9.90 4.75 8.30
C PRO A 3 -8.77 5.38 7.49
N PRO A 4 -7.96 6.27 8.07
CA PRO A 4 -6.75 6.75 7.44
C PRO A 4 -5.78 5.57 7.38
N ILE A 5 -5.81 4.81 6.29
CA ILE A 5 -4.88 3.70 6.09
C ILE A 5 -3.52 4.35 5.84
N VAL A 6 -2.74 4.49 6.91
CA VAL A 6 -1.31 4.75 6.83
C VAL A 6 -0.64 3.44 6.44
N ARG A 7 0.30 3.50 5.51
CA ARG A 7 0.98 2.35 4.94
C ARG A 7 2.47 2.49 5.22
N ARG A 8 3.06 1.40 5.71
CA ARG A 8 4.48 1.30 5.98
C ARG A 8 5.12 0.41 4.93
N CYS A 9 6.21 0.87 4.32
CA CYS A 9 7.02 0.06 3.43
C CYS A 9 7.77 -0.99 4.26
N PRO A 10 7.70 -2.29 3.89
CA PRO A 10 8.40 -3.35 4.61
C PRO A 10 9.93 -3.25 4.48
N GLU A 11 10.44 -2.73 3.36
CA GLU A 11 11.89 -2.64 3.11
C GLU A 11 12.54 -1.44 3.82
N CYS A 12 12.10 -0.22 3.52
CA CYS A 12 12.75 0.99 4.02
C CYS A 12 12.11 1.54 5.30
N GLY A 13 10.99 0.97 5.75
CA GLY A 13 10.27 1.44 6.93
C GLY A 13 9.51 2.77 6.75
N THR A 14 9.55 3.39 5.57
CA THR A 14 8.84 4.64 5.30
C THR A 14 7.35 4.47 5.53
N THR A 15 6.76 5.34 6.35
CA THR A 15 5.33 5.34 6.66
C THR A 15 4.68 6.58 6.05
N GLY A 16 3.59 6.39 5.31
CA GLY A 16 2.88 7.47 4.64
C GLY A 16 1.42 7.14 4.40
N TRP A 17 0.65 8.11 3.92
CA TRP A 17 -0.75 7.87 3.54
C TRP A 17 -0.83 6.85 2.40
N SER A 18 -1.69 5.83 2.50
CA SER A 18 -1.89 4.83 1.42
C SER A 18 -2.10 5.44 0.04
N ARG A 19 -2.71 6.63 -0.03
CA ARG A 19 -2.96 7.38 -1.29
C ARG A 19 -1.67 7.87 -1.98
N ARG A 20 -0.57 8.04 -1.23
CA ARG A 20 0.74 8.44 -1.76
C ARG A 20 1.51 7.28 -2.38
N PHE A 21 1.08 6.04 -2.16
CA PHE A 21 1.71 4.87 -2.75
C PHE A 21 1.10 4.63 -4.13
N ALA A 22 1.93 4.79 -5.17
CA ALA A 22 1.49 4.63 -6.55
C ALA A 22 1.12 3.17 -6.84
N VAL A 23 0.06 2.94 -7.60
CA VAL A 23 -0.34 1.60 -8.02
C VAL A 23 0.41 1.25 -9.28
N VAL A 24 1.25 0.23 -9.21
CA VAL A 24 2.06 -0.18 -10.35
C VAL A 24 1.51 -1.42 -11.04
N ALA A 25 0.72 -2.23 -10.34
CA ALA A 25 -0.02 -3.33 -10.97
C ALA A 25 -1.33 -3.62 -10.23
N ARG A 26 -2.29 -4.13 -10.99
CA ARG A 26 -3.55 -4.71 -10.50
C ARG A 26 -3.78 -6.01 -11.25
N GLU A 27 -3.82 -7.11 -10.51
CA GLU A 27 -4.10 -8.44 -11.04
C GLU A 27 -5.25 -9.04 -10.24
N GLY A 28 -6.46 -8.98 -10.81
CA GLY A 28 -7.68 -9.39 -10.11
C GLY A 28 -7.87 -8.65 -8.79
N SER A 29 -7.94 -9.40 -7.68
CA SER A 29 -8.08 -8.89 -6.31
C SER A 29 -6.76 -8.42 -5.69
N ARG A 30 -5.62 -8.66 -6.34
CA ARG A 30 -4.30 -8.25 -5.85
C ARG A 30 -3.92 -6.90 -6.46
N ARG A 31 -3.47 -5.98 -5.63
CA ARG A 31 -2.95 -4.67 -6.04
C ARG A 31 -1.51 -4.58 -5.58
N LEU A 32 -0.58 -4.26 -6.47
CA LEU A 32 0.80 -3.94 -6.11
C LEU A 32 0.95 -2.42 -6.04
N VAL A 33 1.59 -1.95 -4.99
CA VAL A 33 1.97 -0.54 -4.86
C VAL A 33 3.46 -0.37 -4.77
N GLU A 34 3.93 0.78 -5.21
CA GLU A 34 5.32 1.18 -5.15
C GLU A 34 5.52 2.21 -4.04
N CYS A 35 6.54 1.99 -3.22
CA CYS A 35 6.95 2.93 -2.18
C CYS A 35 7.57 4.18 -2.82
N PRO A 36 7.10 5.38 -2.51
CA PRO A 36 7.67 6.62 -3.07
C PRO A 36 9.08 6.93 -2.57
N ALA A 37 9.56 6.27 -1.49
CA ALA A 37 10.87 6.54 -0.90
C ALA A 37 11.98 5.62 -1.42
N CYS A 38 11.68 4.34 -1.66
CA CYS A 38 12.68 3.35 -2.09
C CYS A 38 12.32 2.62 -3.38
N ALA A 39 11.21 2.99 -4.03
CA ALA A 39 10.65 2.32 -5.21
C ALA A 39 10.37 0.82 -5.03
N HIS A 40 10.31 0.32 -3.79
CA HIS A 40 9.99 -1.08 -3.54
C HIS A 40 8.51 -1.35 -3.82
N ARG A 41 8.24 -2.44 -4.54
CA ARG A 41 6.90 -2.86 -4.96
C ARG A 41 6.41 -3.97 -4.04
N PHE A 42 5.28 -3.74 -3.39
CA PHE A 42 4.72 -4.68 -2.43
C PHE A 42 3.19 -4.70 -2.49
N GLU A 43 2.60 -5.81 -2.08
CA GLU A 43 1.16 -5.92 -1.92
C GLU A 43 0.76 -5.21 -0.63
N PRO A 44 -0.08 -4.16 -0.69
CA PRO A 44 -0.58 -3.55 0.51
C PRO A 44 -1.59 -4.48 1.15
N ILE A 45 -1.39 -4.73 2.44
CA ILE A 45 -2.41 -5.34 3.28
C ILE A 45 -3.42 -4.22 3.61
N ASP A 46 -4.12 -3.71 2.60
CA ASP A 46 -5.39 -3.05 2.82
C ASP A 46 -6.35 -4.18 3.16
N GLY A 47 -6.45 -4.53 4.45
CA GLY A 47 -7.38 -5.56 4.88
C GLY A 47 -8.78 -5.21 4.33
N PRO A 48 -9.47 -6.13 3.61
CA PRO A 48 -10.90 -5.97 3.48
C PRO A 48 -11.45 -5.86 4.90
N LEU A 49 -12.33 -4.89 5.11
CA LEU A 49 -13.19 -4.88 6.28
C LEU A 49 -13.72 -6.31 6.43
N LEU A 50 -13.48 -6.91 7.60
CA LEU A 50 -13.95 -8.24 7.96
C LEU A 50 -15.42 -8.42 7.53
N ASP A 51 -15.68 -9.60 6.97
CA ASP A 51 -16.96 -10.28 6.66
C ASP A 51 -18.27 -9.52 6.97
#